data_AF-A0A9N8DUF7-F1
#
_entry.id   AF-A0A9N8DUF7-F1
#
_cell.length_a   1.000
_cell.length_b   1.000
_cell.length_c   1.000
_cell.angle_alpha   90.00
_cell.angle_beta   90.00
_cell.angle_gamma   90.00
#
_symmetry.space_group_name_H-M   'P 1'
#
loop_
_entity.id
_entity.type
_entity.pdbx_description
1 polymer ?
#
loop_
_entity_poly.entity_id
_entity_poly.type
_entity_poly.pdbx_seq_one_letter_code
_entity_poly.pdbx_strand_id
1 'polypeptide(L)'
;MMHWQFPGDTCESHCTDDDCWAVQPFSAFVTIFTAIGFFAYLLRSMYYGASLGQCLGIFGFGAFEFVHGLSHRYAHFEYFEYYQHTVFYFVIVGVFAALYEATGHMPKAKYWSTAFCATIVYDLWLVVNYKVTLYNIILVTVMFRLLIAGFLPHLDKLSQQRYDHLTAPHLTLLAVFINEGINCDRMIEWTSPEFPFHFLFESCSAVYFYYFVQFLMECRGKQNSKGKVGLKRFL
;
A
#
# COMPACT_ATOMS: atom_id res chain seq x y z
N MET A 1 25.39 12.71 -19.00
CA MET A 1 24.24 12.86 -18.09
C MET A 1 23.72 11.47 -17.83
N MET A 2 23.74 10.99 -16.58
CA MET A 2 23.02 9.77 -16.23
C MET A 2 21.53 10.08 -16.33
N HIS A 3 20.83 9.34 -17.18
CA HIS A 3 19.38 9.36 -17.19
C HIS A 3 18.93 8.67 -15.90
N TRP A 4 18.27 9.41 -15.02
CA TRP A 4 17.58 8.84 -13.86
C TRP A 4 16.55 7.86 -14.40
N GLN A 5 16.80 6.56 -14.23
CA GLN A 5 15.83 5.51 -14.52
C GLN A 5 15.41 5.00 -13.14
N PHE A 6 14.23 5.38 -12.66
CA PHE A 6 13.58 4.60 -11.60
C PHE A 6 12.82 3.47 -12.29
N PRO A 7 12.99 2.20 -11.87
CA PRO A 7 13.55 1.71 -10.60
C PRO A 7 15.06 1.35 -10.64
N GLY A 8 15.79 1.88 -11.61
CA GLY A 8 17.22 1.65 -11.87
C GLY A 8 18.23 2.41 -11.01
N ASP A 9 17.88 2.97 -9.84
CA ASP A 9 18.82 3.50 -8.84
C ASP A 9 18.49 2.85 -7.49
N THR A 10 18.63 1.53 -7.42
CA THR A 10 18.26 0.75 -6.24
C THR A 10 19.42 -0.14 -5.80
N CYS A 11 19.43 -0.53 -4.52
CA CYS A 11 20.45 -1.40 -3.95
C CYS A 11 20.39 -2.85 -4.45
N GLU A 12 19.76 -3.12 -5.59
CA GLU A 12 19.75 -4.43 -6.23
C GLU A 12 20.50 -4.29 -7.56
N SER A 13 21.54 -5.11 -7.73
CA SER A 13 22.49 -5.01 -8.85
C SER A 13 21.83 -4.87 -10.21
N HIS A 14 22.22 -3.85 -10.97
CA HIS A 14 21.93 -3.74 -12.38
C HIS A 14 22.74 -4.77 -13.18
N CYS A 15 22.08 -5.45 -14.12
CA CYS A 15 22.78 -5.85 -15.32
C CYS A 15 22.71 -4.65 -16.27
N THR A 16 23.87 -4.08 -16.61
CA THR A 16 24.00 -2.84 -17.40
C THR A 16 23.77 -3.01 -18.90
N ASP A 17 23.50 -4.24 -19.35
CA ASP A 17 23.33 -4.56 -20.76
C ASP A 17 21.85 -4.43 -21.15
N ASP A 18 21.59 -3.90 -22.35
CA ASP A 18 20.26 -3.68 -22.96
C ASP A 18 19.37 -4.94 -23.05
N ASP A 19 19.90 -6.11 -22.68
CA ASP A 19 19.25 -7.42 -22.68
C ASP A 19 18.72 -7.86 -21.30
N CYS A 20 18.76 -7.03 -20.25
CA CYS A 20 18.27 -7.42 -18.94
C CYS A 20 16.79 -7.06 -18.69
N TRP A 21 15.96 -8.08 -18.51
CA TRP A 21 14.51 -7.94 -18.35
C TRP A 21 14.07 -7.82 -16.88
N ALA A 22 15.00 -7.62 -15.95
CA ALA A 22 14.74 -7.53 -14.50
C ALA A 22 15.73 -6.56 -13.83
N VAL A 23 15.23 -5.43 -13.32
CA VAL A 23 16.05 -4.41 -12.63
C VAL A 23 16.25 -4.77 -11.16
N GLN A 24 15.22 -5.35 -10.53
CA GLN A 24 15.23 -5.68 -9.10
C GLN A 24 14.58 -7.05 -8.85
N PRO A 25 15.27 -8.16 -9.15
CA PRO A 25 14.67 -9.48 -9.15
C PRO A 25 14.22 -9.95 -7.75
N PHE A 26 14.92 -9.55 -6.68
CA PHE A 26 14.55 -9.94 -5.32
C PHE A 26 13.33 -9.17 -4.83
N SER A 27 13.29 -7.87 -5.09
CA SER A 27 12.13 -7.04 -4.79
C SER A 27 10.90 -7.43 -5.61
N ALA A 28 11.07 -7.76 -6.90
CA ALA A 28 9.99 -8.31 -7.72
C ALA A 28 9.46 -9.64 -7.16
N PHE A 29 10.35 -10.51 -6.67
CA PHE A 29 9.95 -11.77 -6.04
C PHE A 29 9.10 -11.51 -4.79
N VAL A 30 9.55 -10.66 -3.86
CA VAL A 30 8.83 -10.40 -2.59
C VAL A 30 7.45 -9.81 -2.84
N THR A 31 7.36 -8.79 -3.69
CA THR A 31 6.10 -8.10 -4.00
C THR A 31 5.09 -9.03 -4.70
N ILE A 32 5.53 -9.86 -5.66
CA ILE A 32 4.67 -10.88 -6.29
C ILE A 32 4.20 -11.93 -5.27
N PHE A 33 5.08 -12.43 -4.40
CA PHE A 33 4.68 -13.37 -3.35
C PHE A 33 3.72 -12.75 -2.33
N THR A 34 3.95 -11.48 -1.98
CA THR A 34 3.06 -10.71 -1.11
C THR A 34 1.68 -10.53 -1.75
N ALA A 35 1.63 -10.22 -3.04
CA ALA A 35 0.39 -10.15 -3.81
C ALA A 35 -0.39 -11.48 -3.78
N ILE A 36 0.30 -12.60 -4.04
CA ILE A 36 -0.31 -13.95 -3.95
C ILE A 36 -0.85 -14.20 -2.54
N GLY A 37 -0.09 -13.81 -1.50
CA GLY A 37 -0.52 -13.90 -0.11
C GLY A 37 -1.81 -13.11 0.15
N PHE A 38 -1.91 -11.87 -0.36
CA PHE A 38 -3.13 -11.07 -0.26
C PHE A 38 -4.30 -11.66 -1.02
N PHE A 39 -4.11 -12.18 -2.24
CA PHE A 39 -5.20 -12.82 -3.00
C PHE A 39 -5.68 -14.11 -2.32
N ALA A 40 -4.77 -14.92 -1.76
CA ALA A 40 -5.14 -16.08 -0.94
C ALA A 40 -5.91 -15.66 0.32
N TYR A 41 -5.46 -14.59 0.99
CA TYR A 41 -6.13 -14.04 2.16
C TYR A 41 -7.50 -13.44 1.82
N LEU A 42 -7.68 -12.84 0.64
CA LEU A 42 -8.96 -12.36 0.11
C LEU A 42 -9.95 -13.52 -0.03
N LEU A 43 -9.56 -14.59 -0.72
CA LEU A 43 -10.42 -15.77 -0.91
C LEU A 43 -10.84 -16.37 0.44
N ARG A 44 -9.89 -16.49 1.36
CA ARG A 44 -10.15 -16.93 2.73
C ARG A 44 -11.13 -15.99 3.44
N SER A 45 -10.93 -14.68 3.33
CA SER A 45 -11.74 -13.67 4.02
C SER A 45 -13.18 -13.64 3.48
N MET A 46 -13.36 -13.77 2.16
CA MET A 46 -14.68 -13.94 1.53
C MET A 46 -15.41 -15.15 2.09
N TYR A 47 -14.72 -16.29 2.25
CA TYR A 47 -15.29 -17.50 2.86
C TYR A 47 -15.75 -17.28 4.30
N TYR A 48 -15.00 -16.50 5.09
CA TYR A 48 -15.36 -16.17 6.48
C TYR A 48 -16.33 -14.98 6.62
N GLY A 49 -16.91 -14.50 5.52
CA GLY A 49 -17.92 -13.45 5.54
C GLY A 49 -17.37 -12.05 5.75
N ALA A 50 -16.20 -11.76 5.17
CA ALA A 50 -15.71 -10.39 5.06
C ALA A 50 -16.73 -9.50 4.33
N SER A 51 -16.79 -8.24 4.75
CA SER A 51 -17.60 -7.22 4.09
C SER A 51 -17.06 -6.86 2.71
N LEU A 52 -17.86 -6.17 1.89
CA LEU A 52 -17.44 -5.74 0.55
C LEU A 52 -16.26 -4.76 0.65
N GLY A 53 -16.31 -3.80 1.58
CA GLY A 53 -15.23 -2.85 1.80
C GLY A 53 -13.91 -3.54 2.16
N GLN A 54 -13.96 -4.53 3.07
CA GLN A 54 -12.78 -5.33 3.43
C GLN A 54 -12.24 -6.11 2.22
N CYS A 55 -13.11 -6.73 1.42
CA CYS A 55 -12.71 -7.45 0.21
C CYS A 55 -12.04 -6.50 -0.80
N LEU A 56 -12.63 -5.33 -1.05
CA LEU A 56 -12.07 -4.32 -1.96
C LEU A 56 -10.71 -3.81 -1.48
N GLY A 57 -10.55 -3.58 -0.17
CA GLY A 57 -9.27 -3.16 0.41
C GLY A 57 -8.18 -4.21 0.22
N ILE A 58 -8.47 -5.48 0.54
CA ILE A 58 -7.50 -6.59 0.37
C ILE A 58 -7.17 -6.81 -1.11
N PHE A 59 -8.19 -6.78 -1.98
CA PHE A 59 -7.98 -6.87 -3.42
C PHE A 59 -7.09 -5.73 -3.92
N GLY A 60 -7.34 -4.49 -3.48
CA GLY A 60 -6.51 -3.33 -3.81
C GLY A 60 -5.06 -3.54 -3.39
N PHE A 61 -4.80 -4.00 -2.16
CA PHE A 61 -3.43 -4.29 -1.70
C PHE A 61 -2.75 -5.37 -2.56
N GLY A 62 -3.45 -6.47 -2.85
CA GLY A 62 -2.91 -7.53 -3.70
C GLY A 62 -2.62 -7.07 -5.12
N ALA A 63 -3.51 -6.26 -5.71
CA ALA A 63 -3.30 -5.68 -7.04
C ALA A 63 -2.16 -4.67 -7.04
N PHE A 64 -2.02 -3.85 -5.98
CA PHE A 64 -0.95 -2.87 -5.84
C PHE A 64 0.40 -3.58 -5.83
N GLU A 65 0.57 -4.57 -4.96
CA GLU A 65 1.79 -5.38 -4.85
C GLU A 65 2.10 -6.12 -6.16
N PHE A 66 1.08 -6.60 -6.87
CA PHE A 66 1.28 -7.24 -8.17
C PHE A 66 1.85 -6.26 -9.19
N VAL A 67 1.25 -5.07 -9.34
CA VAL A 67 1.73 -4.05 -10.27
C VAL A 67 3.11 -3.53 -9.83
N HIS A 68 3.36 -3.44 -8.52
CA HIS A 68 4.66 -3.09 -7.95
C HIS A 68 5.75 -4.10 -8.30
N GLY A 69 5.47 -5.40 -8.19
CA GLY A 69 6.41 -6.43 -8.63
C GLY A 69 6.67 -6.43 -10.14
N LEU A 70 5.67 -6.06 -10.94
CA LEU A 70 5.87 -5.87 -12.38
C LEU A 70 6.75 -4.64 -12.69
N SER A 71 6.66 -3.56 -11.92
CA SER A 71 7.54 -2.39 -12.13
C SER A 71 9.00 -2.72 -11.84
N HIS A 72 9.26 -3.53 -10.81
CA HIS A 72 10.60 -4.03 -10.46
C HIS A 72 11.21 -4.93 -11.53
N ARG A 73 10.34 -5.65 -12.26
CA ARG A 73 10.75 -6.50 -13.37
C ARG A 73 10.99 -5.67 -14.64
N TYR A 74 10.06 -4.82 -15.03
CA TYR A 74 10.10 -4.17 -16.34
C TYR A 74 10.60 -2.72 -16.25
N ALA A 75 11.92 -2.56 -16.37
CA ALA A 75 12.67 -1.29 -16.30
C ALA A 75 12.11 -0.13 -17.13
N HIS A 76 11.54 -0.42 -18.30
CA HIS A 76 11.29 0.56 -19.37
C HIS A 76 9.81 0.89 -19.59
N PHE A 77 8.92 0.46 -18.69
CA PHE A 77 7.51 0.80 -18.78
C PHE A 77 7.21 2.01 -17.91
N GLU A 78 7.42 3.19 -18.49
CA GLU A 78 7.15 4.52 -17.91
C GLU A 78 5.71 4.68 -17.37
N TYR A 79 4.80 3.77 -17.74
CA TYR A 79 3.40 3.81 -17.33
C TYR A 79 3.09 3.06 -16.02
N PHE A 80 4.04 2.31 -15.43
CA PHE A 80 3.78 1.53 -14.21
C PHE A 80 3.36 2.40 -13.02
N GLU A 81 3.91 3.61 -12.89
CA GLU A 81 3.54 4.55 -11.82
C GLU A 81 2.05 4.90 -11.88
N TYR A 82 1.50 5.17 -13.07
CA TYR A 82 0.07 5.47 -13.25
C TYR A 82 -0.82 4.28 -12.86
N TYR A 83 -0.39 3.05 -13.19
CA TYR A 83 -1.12 1.85 -12.81
C TYR A 83 -1.09 1.62 -11.31
N GLN A 84 0.07 1.80 -10.65
CA GLN A 84 0.19 1.70 -9.20
C GLN A 84 -0.74 2.70 -8.50
N HIS A 85 -0.78 3.95 -8.96
CA HIS A 85 -1.66 5.00 -8.44
C HIS A 85 -3.13 4.66 -8.61
N THR A 86 -3.50 4.24 -9.82
CA THR A 86 -4.88 3.84 -10.12
C THR A 86 -5.33 2.70 -9.21
N VAL A 87 -4.48 1.68 -9.03
CA VAL A 87 -4.77 0.56 -8.13
C VAL A 87 -4.82 1.00 -6.67
N PHE A 88 -3.97 1.94 -6.28
CA PHE A 88 -3.94 2.47 -4.93
C PHE A 88 -5.26 3.18 -4.53
N TYR A 89 -5.94 3.83 -5.48
CA TYR A 89 -7.29 4.36 -5.23
C TYR A 89 -8.30 3.29 -4.83
N PHE A 90 -8.20 2.08 -5.36
CA PHE A 90 -9.06 0.97 -4.92
C PHE A 90 -8.78 0.60 -3.46
N VAL A 91 -7.53 0.71 -2.99
CA VAL A 91 -7.19 0.51 -1.58
C VAL A 91 -7.85 1.58 -0.72
N ILE A 92 -7.72 2.87 -1.09
CA ILE A 92 -8.35 3.98 -0.35
C ILE A 92 -9.87 3.79 -0.26
N VAL A 93 -10.52 3.52 -1.39
CA VAL A 93 -11.97 3.31 -1.47
C VAL A 93 -12.38 2.09 -0.64
N GLY A 94 -11.64 0.98 -0.72
CA GLY A 94 -11.89 -0.22 0.06
C GLY A 94 -11.77 0.02 1.58
N VAL A 95 -10.72 0.70 2.01
CA VAL A 95 -10.53 1.09 3.43
C VAL A 95 -11.63 2.02 3.89
N PHE A 96 -11.99 3.03 3.11
CA PHE A 96 -13.10 3.92 3.44
C PHE A 96 -14.41 3.15 3.59
N ALA A 97 -14.72 2.28 2.63
CA ALA A 97 -15.92 1.45 2.65
C ALA A 97 -15.93 0.53 3.89
N ALA A 98 -14.81 -0.13 4.19
CA ALA A 98 -14.69 -1.01 5.37
C ALA A 98 -14.93 -0.24 6.68
N LEU A 99 -14.32 0.94 6.83
CA LEU A 99 -14.47 1.79 8.01
C LEU A 99 -15.89 2.37 8.12
N TYR A 100 -16.52 2.72 7.00
CA TYR A 100 -17.90 3.17 6.96
C TYR A 100 -18.88 2.05 7.33
N GLU A 101 -18.71 0.84 6.78
CA GLU A 101 -19.50 -0.34 7.15
C GLU A 101 -19.31 -0.70 8.63
N ALA A 102 -18.10 -0.52 9.17
CA ALA A 102 -17.81 -0.78 10.57
C ALA A 102 -18.48 0.23 11.52
N THR A 103 -18.45 1.51 11.16
CA THR A 103 -18.89 2.58 12.07
C THR A 103 -20.33 3.03 11.82
N GLY A 104 -20.83 2.92 10.59
CA GLY A 104 -22.06 3.57 10.12
C GLY A 104 -21.97 5.10 10.10
N HIS A 105 -20.77 5.69 10.23
CA HIS A 105 -20.56 7.13 10.34
C HIS A 105 -19.75 7.64 9.16
N MET A 106 -20.20 8.71 8.52
CA MET A 106 -19.36 9.46 7.60
C MET A 106 -18.39 10.34 8.40
N PRO A 107 -17.08 10.36 8.05
CA PRO A 107 -16.14 11.27 8.67
C PRO A 107 -16.54 12.72 8.35
N LYS A 108 -16.15 13.67 9.20
CA LYS A 108 -16.41 15.10 8.93
C LYS A 108 -15.89 15.47 7.55
N ALA A 109 -16.71 16.18 6.76
CA ALA A 109 -16.42 16.54 5.38
C ALA A 109 -14.98 17.07 5.20
N LYS A 110 -14.50 17.90 6.13
CA LYS A 110 -13.13 18.44 6.11
C LYS A 110 -12.02 17.40 5.99
N TYR A 111 -12.15 16.22 6.59
CA TYR A 111 -11.08 15.20 6.56
C TYR A 111 -11.07 14.47 5.22
N TRP A 112 -12.25 14.04 4.75
CA TRP A 112 -12.41 13.37 3.47
C TRP A 112 -12.13 14.30 2.28
N SER A 113 -12.67 15.52 2.30
CA SER A 113 -12.46 16.50 1.23
C SER A 113 -11.00 16.93 1.13
N THR A 114 -10.32 17.13 2.25
CA THR A 114 -8.88 17.48 2.25
C THR A 114 -8.05 16.33 1.71
N ALA A 115 -8.31 15.10 2.15
CA ALA A 115 -7.60 13.92 1.65
C ALA A 115 -7.80 13.74 0.14
N PHE A 116 -9.04 13.84 -0.35
CA PHE A 116 -9.40 13.67 -1.76
C PHE A 116 -8.86 14.79 -2.66
N CYS A 117 -9.00 16.06 -2.24
CA CYS A 117 -8.45 17.18 -2.99
C CYS A 117 -6.91 17.13 -3.03
N ALA A 118 -6.26 16.68 -1.94
CA ALA A 118 -4.82 16.52 -1.93
C ALA A 118 -4.35 15.46 -2.95
N THR A 119 -5.10 14.35 -3.11
CA THR A 119 -4.77 13.33 -4.14
C THR A 119 -4.93 13.86 -5.55
N ILE A 120 -6.04 14.53 -5.85
CA ILE A 120 -6.28 15.06 -7.20
C ILE A 120 -5.24 16.10 -7.59
N VAL A 121 -4.97 17.07 -6.70
CA VAL A 121 -3.96 18.11 -6.95
C VAL A 121 -2.59 17.49 -7.18
N TYR A 122 -2.29 16.41 -6.46
CA TYR A 122 -1.05 15.69 -6.59
C TYR A 122 -0.92 14.90 -7.89
N ASP A 123 -1.94 14.14 -8.27
CA ASP A 123 -1.95 13.41 -9.54
C ASP A 123 -1.84 14.38 -10.73
N LEU A 124 -2.53 15.52 -10.67
CA LEU A 124 -2.39 16.58 -11.67
C LEU A 124 -0.96 17.12 -11.71
N TRP A 125 -0.31 17.26 -10.55
CA TRP A 125 1.08 17.70 -10.46
C TRP A 125 2.06 16.67 -11.02
N LEU A 126 1.82 15.37 -10.82
CA LEU A 126 2.62 14.29 -11.39
C LEU A 126 2.55 14.24 -12.91
N VAL A 127 1.33 14.35 -13.48
CA VAL A 127 1.12 14.42 -14.93
C VAL A 127 1.93 15.56 -15.57
N VAL A 128 2.16 16.66 -14.83
CA VAL A 128 2.94 17.80 -15.31
C VAL A 128 4.45 17.64 -15.07
N ASN A 129 4.87 16.98 -13.99
CA ASN A 129 6.27 17.02 -13.53
C ASN A 129 7.06 15.72 -13.68
N TYR A 130 6.46 14.58 -14.06
CA TYR A 130 7.07 13.30 -14.51
C TYR A 130 8.28 12.73 -13.73
N LYS A 131 8.67 13.28 -12.57
CA LYS A 131 10.01 13.05 -11.98
C LYS A 131 10.03 12.78 -10.49
N VAL A 132 8.89 12.55 -9.84
CA VAL A 132 8.85 12.61 -8.37
C VAL A 132 8.01 11.49 -7.75
N THR A 133 8.61 10.30 -7.68
CA THR A 133 8.02 9.09 -7.07
C THR A 133 7.96 9.17 -5.54
N LEU A 134 8.93 9.84 -4.91
CA LEU A 134 9.07 9.96 -3.45
C LEU A 134 7.87 10.65 -2.77
N TYR A 135 7.24 11.60 -3.46
CA TYR A 135 6.09 12.33 -2.91
C TYR A 135 4.81 11.46 -2.90
N ASN A 136 4.80 10.35 -3.67
CA ASN A 136 3.65 9.44 -3.79
C ASN A 136 3.38 8.78 -2.44
N ILE A 137 4.39 8.09 -1.90
CA ILE A 137 4.28 7.29 -0.68
C ILE A 137 3.90 8.16 0.51
N ILE A 138 4.47 9.37 0.60
CA ILE A 138 4.18 10.32 1.69
C ILE A 138 2.72 10.76 1.63
N LEU A 139 2.24 11.20 0.46
CA LEU A 139 0.87 11.69 0.32
C LEU A 139 -0.15 10.57 0.60
N VAL A 140 0.07 9.41 -0.02
CA VAL A 140 -0.68 8.17 0.19
C VAL A 140 -0.78 7.82 1.67
N THR A 141 0.34 7.86 2.37
CA THR A 141 0.44 7.60 3.80
C THR A 141 -0.35 8.63 4.61
N VAL A 142 -0.17 9.91 4.32
CA VAL A 142 -0.91 11.01 4.97
C VAL A 142 -2.42 10.84 4.77
N MET A 143 -2.85 10.49 3.56
CA MET A 143 -4.26 10.24 3.25
C MET A 143 -4.84 9.09 4.08
N PHE A 144 -4.15 7.95 4.16
CA PHE A 144 -4.61 6.84 4.99
C PHE A 144 -4.75 7.24 6.45
N ARG A 145 -3.81 8.01 6.98
CA ARG A 145 -3.88 8.50 8.36
C ARG A 145 -5.03 9.47 8.56
N LEU A 146 -5.24 10.42 7.66
CA LEU A 146 -6.37 11.36 7.73
C LEU A 146 -7.71 10.63 7.64
N LEU A 147 -7.80 9.63 6.78
CA LEU A 147 -8.97 8.76 6.64
C LEU A 147 -9.26 8.06 7.97
N ILE A 148 -8.29 7.31 8.50
CA ILE A 148 -8.46 6.54 9.74
C ILE A 148 -8.73 7.47 10.92
N ALA A 149 -8.00 8.58 11.06
CA ALA A 149 -8.23 9.57 12.11
C ALA A 149 -9.67 10.13 12.08
N GLY A 150 -10.28 10.24 10.91
CA GLY A 150 -11.68 10.64 10.74
C GLY A 150 -12.68 9.62 11.31
N PHE A 151 -12.36 8.33 11.27
CA PHE A 151 -13.19 7.24 11.79
C PHE A 151 -12.81 6.79 13.20
N LEU A 152 -11.59 7.06 13.65
CA LEU A 152 -11.00 6.54 14.89
C LEU A 152 -11.89 6.75 16.13
N PRO A 153 -12.53 7.92 16.35
CA PRO A 153 -13.41 8.13 17.49
C PRO A 153 -14.67 7.25 17.50
N HIS A 154 -15.04 6.71 16.34
CA HIS A 154 -16.24 5.90 16.13
C HIS A 154 -15.97 4.38 16.13
N LEU A 155 -14.71 3.97 16.04
CA LEU A 155 -14.30 2.57 16.16
C LEU A 155 -14.47 2.06 17.60
N ASP A 156 -14.59 0.75 17.78
CA ASP A 156 -14.58 0.16 19.11
C ASP A 156 -13.18 0.26 19.76
N LYS A 157 -13.12 0.15 21.09
CA LYS A 157 -11.86 0.32 21.84
C LYS A 157 -10.75 -0.65 21.43
N LEU A 158 -11.11 -1.88 21.04
CA LEU A 158 -10.11 -2.87 20.63
C LEU A 158 -9.50 -2.45 19.29
N SER A 159 -10.33 -2.07 18.32
CA SER A 159 -9.87 -1.55 17.03
C SER A 159 -9.02 -0.28 17.17
N GLN A 160 -9.37 0.63 18.10
CA GLN A 160 -8.55 1.81 18.40
C GLN A 160 -7.16 1.43 18.94
N GLN A 161 -7.09 0.55 19.95
CA GLN A 161 -5.82 0.07 20.51
C GLN A 161 -4.94 -0.61 19.46
N ARG A 162 -5.56 -1.38 18.56
CA ARG A 162 -4.85 -2.03 17.45
C ARG A 162 -4.24 -1.02 16.49
N TYR A 163 -4.99 0.04 16.15
CA TYR A 163 -4.45 1.12 15.32
C TYR A 163 -3.31 1.88 16.02
N ASP A 164 -3.38 2.09 17.34
CA ASP A 164 -2.29 2.71 18.10
C ASP A 164 -0.99 1.90 17.96
N HIS A 165 -1.07 0.57 17.98
CA HIS A 165 0.08 -0.30 17.74
C HIS A 165 0.61 -0.24 16.30
N LEU A 166 -0.21 0.13 15.32
CA LEU A 166 0.21 0.33 13.93
C LEU A 166 0.88 1.69 13.71
N THR A 167 0.67 2.66 14.60
CA THR A 167 1.14 4.04 14.41
C THR A 167 2.65 4.14 14.38
N ALA A 168 3.35 3.48 15.32
CA ALA A 168 4.81 3.52 15.37
C ALA A 168 5.46 2.80 14.17
N PRO A 169 5.09 1.54 13.82
CA PRO A 169 5.56 0.89 12.60
C PRO A 169 5.32 1.72 11.33
N HIS A 170 4.16 2.36 11.23
CA HIS A 170 3.81 3.20 10.09
C HIS A 170 4.68 4.46 9.98
N LEU A 171 4.96 5.12 11.10
CA LEU A 171 5.87 6.27 11.14
C LEU A 171 7.30 5.88 10.80
N THR A 172 7.76 4.72 11.29
CA THR A 172 9.08 4.18 10.95
C THR A 172 9.18 3.89 9.47
N LEU A 173 8.17 3.23 8.89
CA LEU A 173 8.09 2.93 7.46
C LEU A 173 8.16 4.22 6.63
N LEU A 174 7.37 5.23 7.00
CA LEU A 174 7.37 6.53 6.33
C LEU A 174 8.74 7.22 6.41
N ALA A 175 9.38 7.23 7.59
CA ALA A 175 10.69 7.84 7.77
C ALA A 175 11.78 7.16 6.91
N VAL A 176 11.66 5.85 6.73
CA VAL A 176 12.55 5.05 5.87
C VAL A 176 12.32 5.37 4.39
N PHE A 177 11.07 5.44 3.94
CA PHE A 177 10.72 5.74 2.55
C PHE A 177 10.99 7.19 2.13
N ILE A 178 10.85 8.16 3.03
CA ILE A 178 11.12 9.60 2.74
C ILE A 178 12.54 9.82 2.21
N ASN A 179 13.50 8.95 2.55
CA ASN A 179 14.87 9.06 2.10
C ASN A 179 15.35 7.77 1.43
N GLU A 180 14.46 6.99 0.81
CA GLU A 180 14.82 5.69 0.23
C GLU A 180 16.06 5.76 -0.67
N GLY A 181 16.12 6.70 -1.63
CA GLY A 181 17.31 6.88 -2.49
C GLY A 181 18.60 7.20 -1.71
N ILE A 182 18.55 8.15 -0.77
CA ILE A 182 19.73 8.53 0.05
C ILE A 182 20.14 7.38 0.98
N ASN A 183 19.18 6.66 1.53
CA ASN A 183 19.41 5.49 2.37
C ASN A 183 20.06 4.39 1.54
N CYS A 184 19.58 4.15 0.32
CA CYS A 184 20.16 3.22 -0.62
C CYS A 184 21.63 3.56 -0.93
N ASP A 185 21.90 4.81 -1.34
CA ASP A 185 23.26 5.28 -1.64
C ASP A 185 24.22 5.06 -0.46
N ARG A 186 23.81 5.46 0.75
CA ARG A 186 24.62 5.30 1.96
C ARG A 186 24.84 3.85 2.36
N MET A 187 23.85 2.98 2.14
CA MET A 187 23.99 1.57 2.46
C MET A 187 24.96 0.88 1.50
N ILE A 188 24.90 1.20 0.19
CA ILE A 188 25.89 0.75 -0.80
C ILE A 188 27.30 1.18 -0.39
N GLU A 189 27.48 2.42 0.07
CA GLU A 189 28.77 2.93 0.55
C GLU A 189 29.33 2.14 1.75
N TRP A 190 28.47 1.59 2.63
CA TRP A 190 28.88 1.11 3.95
C TRP A 190 28.97 -0.42 4.10
N THR A 191 28.29 -1.20 3.26
CA THR A 191 28.06 -2.63 3.57
C THR A 191 28.50 -3.59 2.46
N SER A 192 28.15 -3.32 1.21
CA SER A 192 28.67 -3.93 -0.03
C SER A 192 27.67 -3.58 -1.15
N PRO A 193 28.12 -3.27 -2.38
CA PRO A 193 27.23 -3.06 -3.53
C PRO A 193 26.34 -4.27 -3.87
N GLU A 194 26.65 -5.46 -3.34
CA GLU A 194 25.97 -6.72 -3.66
C GLU A 194 24.81 -7.08 -2.71
N PHE A 195 24.61 -6.34 -1.62
CA PHE A 195 23.55 -6.67 -0.66
C PHE A 195 22.20 -6.04 -1.06
N PRO A 196 21.12 -6.82 -1.22
CA PRO A 196 19.83 -6.34 -1.71
C PRO A 196 19.05 -5.59 -0.62
N PHE A 197 19.41 -4.34 -0.33
CA PHE A 197 18.71 -3.55 0.71
C PHE A 197 17.25 -3.29 0.37
N HIS A 198 16.93 -3.15 -0.92
CA HIS A 198 15.56 -2.90 -1.37
C HIS A 198 14.61 -4.02 -0.95
N PHE A 199 15.05 -5.28 -1.09
CA PHE A 199 14.34 -6.46 -0.57
C PHE A 199 13.94 -6.35 0.91
N LEU A 200 14.78 -5.75 1.77
CA LEU A 200 14.44 -5.57 3.20
C LEU A 200 13.30 -4.56 3.37
N PHE A 201 13.31 -3.47 2.60
CA PHE A 201 12.25 -2.46 2.64
C PHE A 201 10.92 -3.05 2.15
N GLU A 202 10.94 -3.83 1.07
CA GLU A 202 9.75 -4.53 0.57
C GLU A 202 9.23 -5.54 1.59
N SER A 203 10.13 -6.28 2.24
CA SER A 203 9.76 -7.24 3.29
C SER A 203 9.12 -6.56 4.50
N CYS A 204 9.68 -5.44 4.96
CA CYS A 204 9.09 -4.64 6.05
C CYS A 204 7.72 -4.07 5.67
N SER A 205 7.57 -3.61 4.42
CA SER A 205 6.31 -3.09 3.89
C SER A 205 5.23 -4.17 3.80
N ALA A 206 5.58 -5.36 3.32
CA ALA A 206 4.69 -6.52 3.29
C ALA A 206 4.17 -6.88 4.69
N VAL A 207 5.05 -6.90 5.69
CA VAL A 207 4.67 -7.14 7.11
C VAL A 207 3.73 -6.04 7.62
N TYR A 208 4.03 -4.77 7.32
CA TYR A 208 3.16 -3.66 7.69
C TYR A 208 1.77 -3.78 7.06
N PHE A 209 1.68 -4.00 5.75
CA PHE A 209 0.40 -4.14 5.06
C PHE A 209 -0.39 -5.34 5.54
N TYR A 210 0.28 -6.45 5.89
CA TYR A 210 -0.38 -7.59 6.52
C TYR A 210 -1.05 -7.20 7.84
N TYR A 211 -0.33 -6.51 8.75
CA TYR A 211 -0.91 -6.06 10.02
C TYR A 211 -2.03 -5.04 9.81
N PHE A 212 -1.90 -4.17 8.81
CA PHE A 212 -2.94 -3.22 8.44
C PHE A 212 -4.21 -3.92 7.96
N VAL A 213 -4.08 -4.94 7.11
CA VAL A 213 -5.21 -5.78 6.68
C VAL A 213 -5.85 -6.50 7.86
N GLN A 214 -5.07 -7.03 8.82
CA GLN A 214 -5.65 -7.61 10.04
C GLN A 214 -6.49 -6.58 10.81
N PHE A 215 -5.99 -5.36 10.96
CA PHE A 215 -6.76 -4.27 11.59
C PHE A 215 -8.08 -4.00 10.86
N LEU A 216 -8.09 -3.94 9.52
CA LEU A 216 -9.33 -3.76 8.75
C LEU A 216 -10.31 -4.92 8.96
N MET A 217 -9.80 -6.15 9.08
CA MET A 217 -10.60 -7.35 9.33
C MET A 217 -11.20 -7.41 10.73
N GLU A 218 -10.50 -6.83 11.71
CA GLU A 218 -10.96 -6.66 13.09
C GLU A 218 -11.98 -5.54 13.24
N CYS A 219 -11.95 -4.53 12.35
CA CYS A 219 -12.98 -3.50 12.24
C CYS A 219 -14.31 -4.12 11.75
N ARG A 220 -15.00 -4.83 12.65
CA ARG A 220 -16.33 -5.41 12.39
C ARG A 220 -17.38 -4.49 12.96
N GLY A 221 -18.28 -4.03 12.10
CA GLY A 221 -19.35 -3.17 12.55
C GLY A 221 -20.26 -3.83 13.57
N LYS A 222 -20.71 -3.04 14.56
CA LYS A 222 -21.75 -3.45 15.53
C LYS A 222 -23.03 -3.94 14.83
N GLN A 223 -23.22 -3.60 13.56
CA GLN A 223 -24.39 -3.96 12.75
C GLN A 223 -24.48 -5.46 12.40
N ASN A 224 -23.36 -6.20 12.38
CA ASN A 224 -23.40 -7.66 12.11
C ASN A 224 -23.84 -8.52 13.30
N SER A 225 -24.15 -7.93 14.45
CA SER A 225 -24.79 -8.65 15.56
C SER A 225 -26.28 -8.91 15.35
N LYS A 226 -26.93 -8.29 14.34
CA LYS A 226 -28.37 -8.42 14.09
C LYS A 226 -28.77 -9.04 12.75
N GLY A 227 -27.83 -9.43 11.91
CA GLY A 227 -28.17 -9.98 10.60
C GLY A 227 -27.00 -10.70 9.95
N LYS A 228 -26.72 -11.93 10.39
CA LYS A 228 -25.98 -12.88 9.55
C LYS A 228 -26.85 -13.23 8.34
N VAL A 229 -26.85 -12.37 7.32
CA VAL A 229 -27.14 -12.84 5.95
C VAL A 229 -25.86 -13.51 5.48
N GLY A 230 -25.62 -14.71 6.03
CA GLY A 230 -24.54 -15.56 5.57
C GLY A 230 -24.78 -15.91 4.11
N LEU A 231 -23.69 -15.93 3.34
CA LEU A 231 -23.55 -16.37 1.96
C LEU A 231 -23.93 -17.85 1.74
N LYS A 232 -24.87 -18.41 2.52
CA LYS A 232 -25.46 -19.74 2.38
C LYS A 232 -26.58 -19.80 1.33
N ARG A 233 -26.80 -18.73 0.57
CA ARG A 233 -27.87 -18.67 -0.46
C ARG A 233 -27.37 -18.74 -1.90
N PHE A 234 -26.06 -18.86 -2.13
CA PHE A 234 -25.48 -18.84 -3.47
C PHE A 234 -24.53 -20.01 -3.78
N LEU A 235 -24.53 -21.05 -2.95
CA LEU A 235 -23.95 -22.36 -3.27
C LEU A 235 -24.97 -23.45 -2.98
#